data_AF-A0A7S9C8A5-F1
#
_entry.id   AF-A0A7S9C8A5-F1
#
_cell.length_a   1.000
_cell.length_b   1.000
_cell.length_c   1.000
_cell.angle_alpha   90.00
_cell.angle_beta   90.00
_cell.angle_gamma   90.00
#
_symmetry.space_group_name_H-M   'P 1'
#
loop_
_entity.id
_entity.type
_entity.pdbx_description
1 polymer ?
#
loop_
_entity_poly.entity_id
_entity_poly.type
_entity_poly.pdbx_seq_one_letter_code
_entity_poly.pdbx_strand_id
1 'polypeptide(L)'
;MSETLPDRLLEILDERVFGFAQAAQRHFGSNDLIVVLDLRDETPSLEAVPRQSLADANELPLDMRLKFSRPASALSETLGAPDQSFWFLVIFEDEDSEYCAVNASMLKEGS
;
A
#
# COMPACT_ATOMS: atom_id res chain seq x y z
N MET A 1 -0.96 1.34 19.10
CA MET A 1 -0.81 -0.09 18.76
C MET A 1 -0.23 -0.12 17.38
N SER A 2 0.98 -0.67 17.22
CA SER A 2 1.56 -0.90 15.90
C SER A 2 0.70 -1.93 15.19
N GLU A 3 0.06 -1.57 14.07
CA GLU A 3 -0.57 -2.56 13.19
C GLU A 3 0.56 -3.45 12.67
N THR A 4 0.60 -4.70 13.14
CA THR A 4 1.55 -5.70 12.65
C THR A 4 1.24 -5.97 11.17
N LEU A 5 2.26 -5.92 10.32
CA LEU A 5 2.11 -6.25 8.90
C LEU A 5 1.56 -7.69 8.76
N PRO A 6 0.53 -7.92 7.93
CA PRO A 6 0.06 -9.27 7.62
C PRO A 6 1.21 -10.13 7.08
N ASP A 7 1.32 -11.38 7.52
CA ASP A 7 2.41 -12.28 7.11
C ASP A 7 2.47 -12.46 5.58
N ARG A 8 1.30 -12.57 4.92
CA ARG A 8 1.20 -12.65 3.45
C ARG A 8 1.80 -11.44 2.75
N LEU A 9 1.71 -10.25 3.35
CA LEU A 9 2.29 -9.04 2.78
C LEU A 9 3.80 -8.97 3.01
N LEU A 10 4.32 -9.52 4.11
CA LEU A 10 5.76 -9.55 4.36
C LEU A 10 6.54 -10.36 3.30
N GLU A 11 5.93 -11.42 2.76
CA GLU A 11 6.54 -12.22 1.68
C GLU A 11 6.60 -11.49 0.34
N ILE A 12 5.76 -10.47 0.15
CA ILE A 12 5.62 -9.70 -1.10
C ILE A 12 6.33 -8.36 -1.00
N LEU A 13 6.36 -7.77 0.19
CA LEU A 13 6.87 -6.44 0.44
C LEU A 13 8.40 -6.44 0.40
N ASP A 14 8.94 -6.19 -0.79
CA ASP A 14 10.37 -6.13 -1.07
C ASP A 14 10.80 -4.77 -1.63
N GLU A 15 12.11 -4.60 -1.86
CA GLU A 15 12.69 -3.37 -2.39
C GLU A 15 12.06 -2.89 -3.71
N ARG A 16 11.47 -3.79 -4.53
CA ARG A 16 10.81 -3.42 -5.79
C ARG A 16 9.52 -2.66 -5.52
N VAL A 17 8.74 -3.08 -4.53
CA VAL A 17 7.50 -2.37 -4.13
C VAL A 17 7.84 -0.96 -3.65
N PHE A 18 8.86 -0.81 -2.80
CA PHE A 18 9.31 0.51 -2.34
C PHE A 18 9.88 1.37 -3.46
N GLY A 19 10.70 0.79 -4.33
CA GLY A 19 11.26 1.49 -5.48
C GLY A 19 10.17 2.01 -6.42
N PHE A 20 9.16 1.17 -6.67
CA PHE A 20 7.98 1.54 -7.45
C PHE A 20 7.18 2.66 -6.78
N ALA A 21 6.88 2.53 -5.49
CA ALA A 21 6.13 3.54 -4.73
C ALA A 21 6.81 4.92 -4.80
N GLN A 22 8.12 4.98 -4.55
CA GLN A 22 8.88 6.24 -4.64
C GLN A 22 8.91 6.81 -6.06
N ALA A 23 9.05 5.95 -7.08
CA ALA A 23 9.01 6.38 -8.46
C ALA A 23 7.63 6.95 -8.83
N ALA A 24 6.55 6.30 -8.42
CA ALA A 24 5.19 6.76 -8.62
C ALA A 24 4.93 8.10 -7.90
N GLN A 25 5.32 8.24 -6.63
CA GLN A 25 5.18 9.49 -5.89
C GLN A 25 5.89 10.66 -6.59
N ARG A 26 7.11 10.43 -7.10
CA ARG A 26 7.84 11.44 -7.89
C ARG A 26 7.17 11.73 -9.23
N HIS A 27 6.67 10.71 -9.91
CA HIS A 27 6.00 10.85 -11.20
C HIS A 27 4.71 11.66 -11.10
N PHE A 28 3.88 11.37 -10.09
CA PHE A 28 2.62 12.06 -9.87
C PHE A 28 2.75 13.33 -9.02
N GLY A 29 3.91 13.57 -8.40
CA GLY A 29 4.12 14.70 -7.48
C GLY A 29 3.22 14.64 -6.24
N SER A 30 2.84 13.44 -5.81
CA SER A 30 1.88 13.21 -4.72
C SER A 30 2.28 12.00 -3.88
N ASN A 31 2.19 12.14 -2.56
CA ASN A 31 2.35 11.04 -1.62
C ASN A 31 1.00 10.36 -1.30
N ASP A 32 -0.11 10.87 -1.84
CA ASP A 32 -1.46 10.36 -1.61
C ASP A 32 -1.85 9.27 -2.63
N LEU A 33 -1.06 8.21 -2.64
CA LEU A 33 -1.18 7.08 -3.57
C LEU A 33 -1.38 5.77 -2.82
N ILE A 34 -2.05 4.83 -3.50
CA ILE A 34 -2.08 3.42 -3.11
C ILE A 34 -1.33 2.65 -4.20
N VAL A 35 -0.37 1.82 -3.77
CA VAL A 35 0.29 0.84 -4.64
C VAL A 35 -0.54 -0.43 -4.61
N VAL A 36 -0.91 -0.94 -5.77
CA VAL A 36 -1.76 -2.12 -5.93
C VAL A 36 -0.96 -3.20 -6.64
N LEU A 37 -1.07 -4.44 -6.16
CA LEU A 37 -0.64 -5.64 -6.85
C LEU A 37 -1.83 -6.58 -6.98
N ASP A 38 -2.33 -6.76 -8.19
CA ASP A 38 -3.38 -7.74 -8.47
C ASP A 38 -2.74 -9.05 -8.95
N LEU A 39 -2.76 -10.07 -8.09
CA LEU A 39 -2.22 -11.40 -8.40
C LEU A 39 -3.19 -12.25 -9.23
N ARG A 40 -4.43 -11.78 -9.45
CA ARG A 40 -5.41 -12.47 -10.33
C ARG A 40 -5.08 -12.26 -11.81
N ASP A 41 -4.29 -11.23 -12.13
CA ASP A 41 -3.89 -10.95 -13.50
C ASP A 41 -2.94 -12.02 -14.04
N GLU A 42 -3.04 -12.31 -15.34
CA GLU A 42 -2.15 -13.26 -16.02
C GLU A 42 -0.67 -12.85 -15.91
N THR A 43 -0.41 -11.55 -15.79
CA THR A 43 0.93 -11.00 -15.52
C THR A 43 0.81 -9.91 -14.45
N PRO A 44 0.91 -10.27 -13.16
CA PRO A 44 0.77 -9.33 -12.06
C PRO A 44 1.79 -8.20 -12.18
N SER A 45 1.31 -6.97 -12.07
CA SER A 45 2.15 -5.79 -12.13
C SER A 45 1.79 -4.80 -11.02
N LEU A 46 2.78 -4.02 -10.60
CA LEU A 46 2.55 -2.97 -9.63
C LEU A 46 1.92 -1.77 -10.32
N GLU A 47 0.81 -1.31 -9.74
CA GLU A 47 0.11 -0.11 -10.19
C GLU A 47 0.09 0.93 -9.07
N ALA A 48 0.06 2.21 -9.44
CA ALA A 48 -0.11 3.31 -8.50
C ALA A 48 -1.37 4.07 -8.86
N VAL A 49 -2.32 4.11 -7.94
CA VAL A 49 -3.60 4.78 -8.13
C VAL A 49 -3.80 5.87 -7.08
N PRO A 50 -4.52 6.96 -7.41
CA PRO A 50 -4.90 7.95 -6.42
C PRO A 50 -5.73 7.29 -5.31
N ARG A 51 -5.38 7.58 -4.05
CA ARG A 51 -6.07 6.99 -2.89
C ARG A 51 -7.60 7.16 -2.97
N GLN A 52 -8.03 8.34 -3.39
CA GLN A 52 -9.45 8.67 -3.50
C GLN A 52 -10.19 7.79 -4.50
N SER A 53 -9.55 7.38 -5.60
CA SER A 53 -10.17 6.49 -6.60
C SER A 53 -10.57 5.14 -6.01
N LEU A 54 -9.76 4.58 -5.11
CA LEU A 54 -10.08 3.33 -4.42
C LEU A 54 -11.03 3.54 -3.23
N ALA A 55 -10.95 4.66 -2.52
CA ALA A 55 -11.93 4.98 -1.48
C ALA A 55 -13.38 5.06 -2.06
N ASP A 56 -13.50 5.53 -3.30
CA ASP A 56 -14.76 5.67 -4.01
C ASP A 56 -15.16 4.40 -4.80
N ALA A 57 -14.25 3.43 -4.97
CA ALA A 57 -14.51 2.18 -5.68
C ALA A 57 -15.49 1.31 -4.88
N ASN A 58 -16.65 1.00 -5.46
CA ASN A 58 -17.66 0.13 -4.83
C ASN A 58 -17.30 -1.36 -4.84
N GLU A 59 -16.24 -1.72 -5.57
CA GLU A 59 -15.75 -3.10 -5.68
C GLU A 59 -14.89 -3.50 -4.47
N LEU A 60 -14.41 -2.53 -3.68
CA LEU A 60 -13.66 -2.81 -2.46
C LEU A 60 -14.59 -2.97 -1.24
N PRO A 61 -14.23 -3.85 -0.29
CA PRO A 61 -14.89 -3.96 1.00
C PRO A 61 -14.98 -2.62 1.73
N LEU A 62 -16.10 -2.38 2.44
CA LEU A 62 -16.38 -1.11 3.11
C LEU A 62 -15.29 -0.74 4.13
N ASP A 63 -14.78 -1.71 4.88
CA ASP A 63 -13.72 -1.52 5.86
C ASP A 63 -12.42 -1.01 5.21
N MET A 64 -12.06 -1.56 4.05
CA MET A 64 -10.90 -1.14 3.27
C MET A 64 -11.07 0.28 2.74
N ARG A 65 -12.24 0.60 2.19
CA ARG A 65 -12.57 1.96 1.73
C ARG A 65 -12.51 2.98 2.87
N LEU A 66 -12.99 2.61 4.06
CA LEU A 66 -12.91 3.45 5.25
C LEU A 66 -11.45 3.69 5.67
N LYS A 67 -10.57 2.69 5.56
CA LYS A 67 -9.13 2.86 5.84
C LYS A 67 -8.47 3.78 4.81
N PHE A 68 -8.74 3.57 3.52
CA PHE A 68 -8.27 4.42 2.44
C PHE A 68 -8.90 5.82 2.41
N SER A 69 -9.89 6.12 3.25
CA SER A 69 -10.36 7.51 3.43
C SER A 69 -9.32 8.42 4.08
N ARG A 70 -8.24 7.85 4.65
CA ARG A 70 -7.15 8.58 5.30
C ARG A 70 -5.82 8.35 4.57
N PRO A 71 -5.00 9.40 4.37
CA PRO A 71 -3.69 9.24 3.74
C PRO A 71 -2.74 8.44 4.65
N ALA A 72 -1.79 7.71 4.06
CA ALA A 72 -0.80 6.95 4.82
C ALA A 72 0.06 7.87 5.73
N SER A 73 0.29 9.12 5.31
CA SER A 73 0.97 10.14 6.12
C SER A 73 0.23 10.52 7.41
N ALA A 74 -1.09 10.31 7.49
CA ALA A 74 -1.84 10.49 8.73
C ALA A 74 -1.51 9.44 9.80
N LEU A 75 -0.78 8.38 9.42
CA LEU A 75 -0.24 7.37 10.32
C LEU A 75 1.20 7.68 10.74
N SER A 76 1.65 8.92 10.57
CA SER A 76 3.02 9.39 10.87
C SER A 76 3.49 9.08 12.29
N GLU A 77 2.61 9.14 13.29
CA GLU A 77 2.94 8.77 14.68
C GLU A 77 3.29 7.28 14.83
N THR A 78 2.83 6.43 13.90
CA THR A 78 3.11 4.98 13.85
C THR A 78 4.25 4.65 12.89
N LEU A 79 4.42 5.44 11.82
CA LEU A 79 5.32 5.12 10.70
C LEU A 79 6.65 5.91 10.70
N GLY A 80 6.79 6.97 11.49
CA GLY A 80 8.04 7.71 11.69
C GLY A 80 8.51 8.62 10.54
N ALA A 81 8.20 8.31 9.27
CA ALA A 81 8.61 9.11 8.09
C ALA A 81 7.46 9.33 7.07
N PRO A 82 6.54 10.30 7.31
CA PRO A 82 5.32 10.48 6.50
C PRO A 82 5.56 10.67 5.00
N ASP A 83 6.67 11.30 4.61
CA ASP A 83 6.99 11.60 3.20
C ASP A 83 7.41 10.36 2.38
N GLN A 84 7.64 9.23 3.06
CA GLN A 84 7.97 7.94 2.44
C GLN A 84 6.94 6.86 2.80
N SER A 85 5.77 7.30 3.28
CA SER A 85 4.67 6.40 3.62
C SER A 85 3.72 6.25 2.44
N PHE A 86 3.24 5.04 2.20
CA PHE A 86 2.24 4.74 1.18
C PHE A 86 1.34 3.61 1.65
N TRP A 87 0.15 3.50 1.06
CA TRP A 87 -0.70 2.33 1.22
C TRP A 87 -0.30 1.27 0.21
N PHE A 88 -0.17 0.03 0.65
CA PHE A 88 0.01 -1.13 -0.22
C PHE A 88 -1.22 -2.02 -0.13
N LEU A 89 -1.76 -2.41 -1.28
CA LEU A 89 -2.90 -3.30 -1.45
C LEU A 89 -2.47 -4.47 -2.32
N VAL A 90 -2.71 -5.69 -1.85
CA VAL A 90 -2.55 -6.91 -2.64
C VAL A 90 -3.90 -7.58 -2.77
N ILE A 91 -4.27 -7.92 -4.00
CA ILE A 91 -5.43 -8.75 -4.30
C ILE A 91 -4.90 -10.12 -4.70
N PHE A 92 -5.32 -11.17 -4.00
CA PHE A 92 -4.84 -12.53 -4.20
C PHE A 92 -5.73 -13.30 -5.18
N GLU A 93 -5.21 -14.42 -5.68
CA GLU A 93 -5.91 -15.32 -6.61
C GLU A 93 -7.21 -15.90 -6.03
N ASP A 94 -7.32 -15.97 -4.70
CA ASP A 94 -8.50 -16.43 -3.95
C ASP A 94 -9.58 -15.35 -3.77
N GLU A 95 -9.43 -14.19 -4.42
CA GLU A 95 -10.28 -13.00 -4.29
C GLU A 95 -10.21 -12.30 -2.92
N ASP A 96 -9.39 -12.81 -1.98
CA ASP A 96 -9.08 -12.08 -0.77
C ASP A 96 -8.12 -10.91 -1.07
N SER A 97 -8.15 -9.91 -0.20
CA SER A 97 -7.27 -8.75 -0.31
C SER A 97 -6.71 -8.37 1.04
N GLU A 98 -5.41 -8.03 1.04
CA GLU A 98 -4.70 -7.56 2.22
C GLU A 98 -4.16 -6.17 1.95
N TYR A 99 -4.15 -5.32 2.96
CA TYR A 99 -3.62 -3.98 2.85
C TYR A 99 -2.86 -3.57 4.09
N CYS A 100 -1.85 -2.73 3.89
CA CYS A 100 -1.11 -2.14 5.00
C CYS A 100 -0.58 -0.76 4.62
N ALA A 101 -0.35 0.06 5.65
CA ALA A 101 0.42 1.28 5.49
C ALA A 101 1.90 0.95 5.67
N VAL A 102 2.68 1.25 4.64
CA VAL A 102 4.10 0.92 4.56
C VAL A 102 4.93 2.18 4.73
N ASN A 103 6.06 2.05 5.44
CA ASN A 103 7.10 3.07 5.50
C ASN A 103 8.47 2.47 5.17
N ALA A 104 9.36 3.27 4.58
CA ALA A 104 10.76 2.90 4.33
C ALA A 104 11.52 2.39 5.58
N SER A 105 11.11 2.75 6.80
CA SER A 105 11.69 2.20 8.04
C SER A 105 11.41 0.71 8.22
N MET A 106 10.33 0.17 7.64
CA MET A 106 9.92 -1.24 7.78
C MET A 106 10.81 -2.20 6.99
N LEU A 107 11.55 -1.73 5.97
CA LEU A 107 12.57 -2.52 5.27
C LEU A 107 13.73 -2.94 6.18
N LYS A 108 14.03 -2.15 7.22
CA LYS A 108 15.22 -2.37 8.06
C LYS A 108 15.07 -3.51 9.06
N GLU A 109 13.85 -3.95 9.36
CA GLU A 109 13.61 -5.04 10.31
C GLU A 109 13.62 -6.43 9.66
N GLY A 110 13.77 -6.51 8.32
CA GLY A 110 13.80 -7.77 7.56
C GLY A 110 15.20 -8.25 7.12
N SER A 111 16.29 -7.73 7.68
CA SER A 111 17.68 -8.14 7.36
C SER A 111 18.34 -8.94 8.48
#